data_AF-V6TFR4-F1
#
_entry.id   AF-V6TFR4-F1
#
_cell.length_a   1.000
_cell.length_b   1.000
_cell.length_c   1.000
_cell.angle_alpha   90.00
_cell.angle_beta   90.00
_cell.angle_gamma   90.00
#
_symmetry.space_group_name_H-M   'P 1'
#
loop_
_entity.id
_entity.type
_entity.pdbx_description
1 polymer ?
#
loop_
_entity_poly.entity_id
_entity_poly.type
_entity_poly.pdbx_seq_one_letter_code
_entity_poly.pdbx_strand_id
1 'polypeptide(L)'
;MLLVSLCFILGVLTATCTGRAKNNCANDKCEMLGATEICTQCNAGFVPIGGVCTAHNDQAVVAGTGAGCQKAGDTAVDERSTVCEKCTKANYFLFMGGCYKTGEAPGNLICTAAASGKCSACVENGNVFKNKNSSPTLGTECILCSDDTGSNNNKGVANCATCTAPSADSGTATCKTCLPEFALDGSANACISNSGTGGNVNKSGLSTGAIAGIAVAVVIVVGGLVGFLCWWFLCRGKA
;
A
#
# COMPACT_ATOMS: atom_id res chain seq x y z
N MET A 1 22.53 -22.86 -33.74
CA MET A 1 22.23 -21.42 -33.56
C MET A 1 21.30 -21.29 -32.37
N LEU A 2 21.80 -20.62 -31.33
CA LEU A 2 21.24 -20.52 -29.99
C LEU A 2 19.99 -19.62 -30.01
N LEU A 3 18.80 -20.18 -29.90
CA LEU A 3 17.55 -19.42 -29.73
C LEU A 3 17.36 -19.18 -28.22
N VAL A 4 17.93 -18.07 -27.75
CA VAL A 4 17.67 -17.54 -26.41
C VAL A 4 16.23 -17.03 -26.39
N SER A 5 15.36 -17.79 -25.73
CA SER A 5 13.99 -17.42 -25.44
C SER A 5 13.99 -16.25 -24.45
N LEU A 6 13.91 -15.00 -24.95
CA LEU A 6 13.62 -13.83 -24.12
C LEU A 6 12.15 -13.89 -23.69
N CYS A 7 11.89 -14.55 -22.55
CA CYS A 7 10.69 -14.27 -21.78
C CYS A 7 10.85 -12.88 -21.18
N PHE A 8 10.24 -11.86 -21.80
CA PHE A 8 9.96 -10.59 -21.12
C PHE A 8 8.99 -10.88 -19.99
N ILE A 9 9.54 -11.11 -18.79
CA ILE A 9 8.78 -11.02 -17.57
C ILE A 9 8.37 -9.55 -17.48
N LEU A 10 7.10 -9.26 -17.69
CA LEU A 10 6.47 -8.04 -17.20
C LEU A 10 6.60 -8.10 -15.68
N GLY A 11 7.76 -7.69 -15.17
CA GLY A 11 7.96 -7.43 -13.76
C GLY A 11 6.99 -6.33 -13.40
N VAL A 12 5.91 -6.70 -12.70
CA VAL A 12 5.15 -5.74 -11.91
C VAL A 12 6.20 -4.98 -11.11
N LEU A 13 6.26 -3.67 -11.29
CA LEU A 13 7.15 -2.79 -10.56
C LEU A 13 6.65 -2.77 -9.11
N THR A 14 6.91 -3.85 -8.35
CA THR A 14 6.59 -3.91 -6.93
C THR A 14 7.38 -2.79 -6.28
N ALA A 15 6.69 -1.88 -5.61
CA ALA A 15 7.33 -0.78 -4.93
C ALA A 15 8.10 -1.37 -3.74
N THR A 16 9.39 -1.62 -3.94
CA THR A 16 10.24 -2.16 -2.89
C THR A 16 10.42 -1.08 -1.83
N CYS A 17 10.02 -1.39 -0.60
CA CYS A 17 10.30 -0.58 0.58
C CYS A 17 11.77 -0.17 0.63
N THR A 18 12.02 1.09 0.96
CA THR A 18 13.38 1.64 1.09
C THR A 18 13.70 2.02 2.54
N GLY A 19 14.83 2.69 2.74
CA GLY A 19 15.20 3.28 4.02
C GLY A 19 15.10 2.34 5.23
N ARG A 20 14.50 2.85 6.31
CA ARG A 20 14.34 2.16 7.60
C ARG A 20 13.34 1.00 7.55
N ALA A 21 12.35 1.07 6.66
CA ALA A 21 11.27 0.10 6.57
C ALA A 21 11.67 -1.12 5.74
N LYS A 22 12.74 -1.03 4.93
CA LYS A 22 13.19 -2.07 4.00
C LYS A 22 13.29 -3.48 4.58
N ASN A 23 13.87 -3.63 5.77
CA ASN A 23 14.21 -4.95 6.29
C ASN A 23 12.99 -5.65 6.87
N ASN A 24 12.69 -6.86 6.38
CA ASN A 24 11.57 -7.70 6.81
C ASN A 24 10.17 -7.10 6.64
N CYS A 25 10.03 -5.99 5.89
CA CYS A 25 8.71 -5.53 5.48
C CYS A 25 8.22 -6.36 4.29
N ALA A 26 6.92 -6.68 4.28
CA ALA A 26 6.31 -7.37 3.16
C ALA A 26 6.29 -6.45 1.92
N ASN A 27 6.31 -7.05 0.73
CA ASN A 27 6.26 -6.30 -0.52
C ASN A 27 4.98 -5.45 -0.60
N ASP A 28 5.12 -4.21 -1.08
CA ASP A 28 4.00 -3.27 -1.23
C ASP A 28 3.24 -3.03 0.10
N LYS A 29 3.94 -3.09 1.23
CA LYS A 29 3.41 -2.78 2.57
C LYS A 29 4.17 -1.64 3.24
N CYS A 30 4.65 -0.71 2.42
CA CYS A 30 5.28 0.52 2.88
C CYS A 30 4.44 1.74 2.51
N GLU A 31 4.35 2.67 3.46
CA GLU A 31 3.63 3.92 3.34
C GLU A 31 4.57 5.07 3.71
N MET A 32 4.34 6.23 3.11
CA MET A 32 5.07 7.45 3.45
C MET A 32 4.28 8.27 4.46
N LEU A 33 4.92 8.56 5.59
CA LEU A 33 4.41 9.47 6.61
C LEU A 33 5.32 10.70 6.67
N GLY A 34 4.92 11.78 6.01
CA GLY A 34 5.80 12.90 5.73
C GLY A 34 7.03 12.43 4.96
N ALA A 35 8.23 12.65 5.50
CA ALA A 35 9.49 12.18 4.91
C ALA A 35 9.93 10.79 5.40
N THR A 36 9.15 10.15 6.28
CA THR A 36 9.50 8.85 6.87
C THR A 36 8.71 7.73 6.23
N GLU A 37 9.41 6.78 5.61
CA GLU A 37 8.80 5.52 5.16
C GLU A 37 8.58 4.58 6.34
N ILE A 38 7.37 4.03 6.44
CA ILE A 38 6.94 3.10 7.48
C ILE A 38 6.44 1.80 6.85
N CYS A 39 6.72 0.68 7.50
CA CYS A 39 6.13 -0.60 7.16
C CYS A 39 4.81 -0.80 7.91
N THR A 40 3.75 -1.18 7.19
CA THR A 40 2.42 -1.48 7.76
C THR A 40 2.19 -2.98 7.95
N GLN A 41 3.00 -3.84 7.34
CA GLN A 41 2.94 -5.28 7.54
C GLN A 41 4.30 -5.94 7.30
N CYS A 42 4.77 -6.67 8.30
CA CYS A 42 6.05 -7.37 8.24
C CYS A 42 5.91 -8.81 7.73
N ASN A 43 7.06 -9.40 7.42
CA ASN A 43 7.17 -10.85 7.24
C ASN A 43 6.93 -11.58 8.57
N ALA A 44 6.50 -12.83 8.49
CA ALA A 44 6.18 -13.65 9.66
C ALA A 44 7.35 -13.70 10.67
N GLY A 45 7.02 -13.53 11.95
CA GLY A 45 7.97 -13.48 13.06
C GLY A 45 8.46 -12.08 13.41
N PHE A 46 7.99 -11.07 12.68
CA PHE A 46 8.28 -9.65 12.91
C PHE A 46 6.99 -8.84 13.00
N VAL A 47 7.04 -7.71 13.71
CA VAL A 47 5.91 -6.79 13.86
C VAL A 47 6.39 -5.33 13.75
N PRO A 48 5.56 -4.39 13.24
CA PRO A 48 5.99 -3.01 13.08
C PRO A 48 6.04 -2.26 14.42
N ILE A 49 7.23 -1.83 14.82
CA ILE A 49 7.46 -0.92 15.94
C ILE A 49 7.99 0.40 15.38
N GLY A 50 7.19 1.46 15.48
CA GLY A 50 7.48 2.75 14.85
C GLY A 50 7.62 2.63 13.32
N GLY A 51 6.95 1.67 12.68
CA GLY A 51 7.07 1.43 11.24
C GLY A 51 8.35 0.69 10.80
N VAL A 52 9.12 0.10 11.72
CA VAL A 52 10.23 -0.81 11.41
C VAL A 52 9.86 -2.21 11.86
N CYS A 53 10.15 -3.22 11.04
CA CYS A 53 9.90 -4.60 11.39
C CYS A 53 10.89 -5.11 12.42
N THR A 54 10.39 -5.34 13.63
CA THR A 54 11.16 -5.81 14.79
C THR A 54 10.75 -7.24 15.12
N ALA A 55 11.71 -8.10 15.48
CA ALA A 55 11.42 -9.49 15.80
C ALA A 55 10.44 -9.59 16.97
N HIS A 56 9.48 -10.51 16.90
CA HIS A 56 8.40 -10.65 17.90
C HIS A 56 8.89 -10.83 19.35
N ASN A 57 10.11 -11.37 19.53
CA ASN A 57 10.74 -11.64 20.81
C ASN A 57 11.76 -10.55 21.25
N ASP A 58 11.87 -9.45 20.52
CA ASP A 58 12.72 -8.32 20.88
C ASP A 58 12.16 -7.54 22.08
N GLN A 59 13.02 -7.00 22.94
CA GLN A 59 12.60 -6.21 24.11
C GLN A 59 11.81 -4.95 23.76
N ALA A 60 11.98 -4.39 22.55
CA ALA A 60 11.17 -3.28 22.05
C ALA A 60 9.72 -3.69 21.73
N VAL A 61 9.42 -4.98 21.55
CA VAL A 61 8.08 -5.50 21.24
C VAL A 61 7.32 -5.90 22.50
N VAL A 62 8.01 -6.57 23.43
CA VAL A 62 7.43 -7.25 24.60
C VAL A 62 6.62 -6.30 25.51
N ALA A 63 5.53 -6.82 26.08
CA ALA A 63 4.69 -6.12 27.05
C ALA A 63 5.46 -5.78 28.34
N GLY A 64 5.24 -4.57 28.88
CA GLY A 64 5.89 -4.09 30.10
C GLY A 64 7.24 -3.40 29.86
N THR A 65 8.10 -3.92 28.98
CA THR A 65 9.41 -3.32 28.67
C THR A 65 9.33 -2.42 27.44
N GLY A 66 8.89 -2.96 26.30
CA GLY A 66 8.81 -2.27 25.01
C GLY A 66 7.49 -1.57 24.73
N ALA A 67 7.08 -1.58 23.46
CA ALA A 67 5.82 -1.03 22.96
C ALA A 67 4.58 -1.85 23.42
N GLY A 68 4.80 -3.09 23.85
CA GLY A 68 3.75 -3.99 24.28
C GLY A 68 2.81 -4.37 23.16
N CYS A 69 3.38 -4.71 22.02
CA CYS A 69 2.68 -5.23 20.86
C CYS A 69 2.08 -6.62 21.17
N GLN A 70 0.79 -6.75 20.96
CA GLN A 70 0.04 -7.98 21.24
C GLN A 70 -0.97 -8.27 20.11
N LYS A 71 -1.41 -9.52 20.07
CA LYS A 71 -2.61 -9.95 19.35
C LYS A 71 -3.87 -9.50 20.10
N ALA A 72 -5.03 -9.64 19.48
CA ALA A 72 -6.31 -9.53 20.15
C ALA A 72 -6.39 -10.52 21.32
N GLY A 73 -7.19 -10.16 22.34
CA GLY A 73 -7.32 -10.97 23.55
C GLY A 73 -6.07 -11.01 24.43
N ASP A 74 -5.22 -9.97 24.37
CA ASP A 74 -4.06 -9.76 25.26
C ASP A 74 -3.02 -10.89 25.20
N THR A 75 -2.95 -11.53 24.04
CA THR A 75 -2.01 -12.61 23.75
C THR A 75 -0.72 -12.06 23.15
N ALA A 76 0.43 -12.60 23.54
CA ALA A 76 1.71 -12.22 22.97
C ALA A 76 1.77 -12.50 21.45
N VAL A 77 2.52 -11.67 20.72
CA VAL A 77 2.88 -11.95 19.32
C VAL A 77 3.86 -13.12 19.25
N ASP A 78 3.85 -13.85 18.14
CA ASP A 78 4.62 -15.09 17.96
C ASP A 78 5.26 -15.18 16.57
N GLU A 79 5.83 -16.33 16.22
CA GLU A 79 6.54 -16.56 14.96
C GLU A 79 5.66 -16.43 13.70
N ARG A 80 4.33 -16.36 13.88
CA ARG A 80 3.36 -16.17 12.78
C ARG A 80 2.81 -14.75 12.70
N SER A 81 3.09 -13.93 13.70
CA SER A 81 2.69 -12.52 13.70
C SER A 81 3.40 -11.75 12.59
N THR A 82 2.66 -10.86 11.96
CA THR A 82 3.12 -9.92 10.91
C THR A 82 2.79 -8.47 11.25
N VAL A 83 1.90 -8.26 12.22
CA VAL A 83 1.38 -6.97 12.69
C VAL A 83 1.13 -7.03 14.20
N CYS A 84 1.00 -5.85 14.80
CA CYS A 84 0.40 -5.64 16.11
C CYS A 84 -1.11 -5.45 15.94
N GLU A 85 -1.88 -5.99 16.88
CA GLU A 85 -3.34 -5.75 16.97
C GLU A 85 -3.68 -4.88 18.20
N LYS A 86 -2.73 -4.74 19.13
CA LYS A 86 -2.80 -3.85 20.30
C LYS A 86 -1.42 -3.39 20.72
N CYS A 87 -1.36 -2.24 21.37
CA CYS A 87 -0.16 -1.69 22.02
C CYS A 87 -0.51 -1.38 23.48
N THR A 88 0.18 -2.02 24.43
CA THR A 88 -0.17 -1.94 25.86
C THR A 88 0.66 -0.92 26.64
N LYS A 89 1.77 -0.45 26.09
CA LYS A 89 2.62 0.52 26.77
C LYS A 89 1.99 1.93 26.76
N ALA A 90 2.14 2.65 27.88
CA ALA A 90 1.77 4.07 27.95
C ALA A 90 2.46 4.87 26.83
N ASN A 91 1.75 5.87 26.29
CA ASN A 91 2.19 6.71 25.18
C ASN A 91 2.39 5.98 23.84
N TYR A 92 2.13 4.66 23.77
CA TYR A 92 2.05 3.95 22.52
C TYR A 92 0.59 3.85 22.04
N PHE A 93 0.42 3.92 20.74
CA PHE A 93 -0.86 3.72 20.05
C PHE A 93 -0.67 2.79 18.86
N LEU A 94 -1.73 2.08 18.52
CA LEU A 94 -1.82 1.30 17.31
C LEU A 94 -2.11 2.23 16.13
N PHE A 95 -1.48 1.97 15.00
CA PHE A 95 -1.78 2.64 13.73
C PHE A 95 -1.36 1.71 12.59
N MET A 96 -2.26 1.42 11.65
CA MET A 96 -1.98 0.54 10.49
C MET A 96 -1.18 -0.73 10.82
N GLY A 97 -1.57 -1.45 11.89
CA GLY A 97 -0.92 -2.70 12.28
C GLY A 97 0.43 -2.56 13.01
N GLY A 98 0.86 -1.34 13.35
CA GLY A 98 2.11 -1.10 14.08
C GLY A 98 1.90 -0.33 15.38
N CYS A 99 2.85 -0.45 16.31
CA CYS A 99 2.88 0.33 17.54
C CYS A 99 3.78 1.55 17.41
N TYR A 100 3.24 2.74 17.61
CA TYR A 100 3.93 4.02 17.47
C TYR A 100 3.88 4.78 18.79
N LYS A 101 4.92 5.55 19.10
CA LYS A 101 5.03 6.30 20.35
C LYS A 101 4.73 7.79 20.11
N THR A 102 3.89 8.38 20.95
CA THR A 102 3.69 9.84 20.95
C THR A 102 4.97 10.54 21.37
N GLY A 103 5.27 11.68 20.74
CA GLY A 103 6.46 12.47 21.06
C GLY A 103 7.77 11.98 20.41
N GLU A 104 7.77 10.83 19.73
CA GLU A 104 8.92 10.32 18.96
C GLU A 104 8.54 10.04 17.51
N ALA A 105 9.46 10.32 16.58
CA ALA A 105 9.22 10.06 15.16
C ALA A 105 9.26 8.55 14.83
N PRO A 106 8.31 8.03 14.05
CA PRO A 106 7.30 8.78 13.29
C PRO A 106 5.96 8.98 14.02
N GLY A 107 5.78 8.45 15.23
CA GLY A 107 4.51 8.52 15.96
C GLY A 107 4.05 9.94 16.29
N ASN A 108 4.98 10.87 16.52
CA ASN A 108 4.69 12.30 16.72
C ASN A 108 4.13 13.00 15.47
N LEU A 109 4.18 12.38 14.29
CA LEU A 109 3.55 12.88 13.07
C LEU A 109 2.10 12.39 12.93
N ILE A 110 1.67 11.44 13.76
CA ILE A 110 0.33 10.82 13.71
C ILE A 110 -0.52 11.30 14.89
N CYS A 111 0.05 11.21 16.10
CA CYS A 111 -0.71 11.31 17.33
C CYS A 111 -0.03 12.23 18.36
N THR A 112 -0.79 13.15 18.95
CA THR A 112 -0.32 14.03 20.02
C THR A 112 -0.55 13.45 21.42
N ALA A 113 -1.57 12.61 21.58
CA ALA A 113 -1.90 11.96 22.84
C ALA A 113 -2.46 10.55 22.62
N ALA A 114 -1.94 9.58 23.37
CA ALA A 114 -2.34 8.19 23.28
C ALA A 114 -2.73 7.62 24.65
N ALA A 115 -3.79 6.82 24.67
CA ALA A 115 -4.26 6.14 25.88
C ALA A 115 -4.79 4.75 25.53
N SER A 116 -4.39 3.74 26.30
CA SER A 116 -4.82 2.34 26.11
C SER A 116 -4.62 1.83 24.67
N GLY A 117 -3.49 2.17 24.04
CA GLY A 117 -3.19 1.78 22.66
C GLY A 117 -3.97 2.56 21.60
N LYS A 118 -4.83 3.52 21.97
CA LYS A 118 -5.59 4.36 21.04
C LYS A 118 -4.92 5.71 20.87
N CYS A 119 -4.95 6.26 19.65
CA CYS A 119 -4.69 7.68 19.48
C CYS A 119 -5.94 8.49 19.84
N SER A 120 -5.88 9.32 20.89
CA SER A 120 -7.01 10.15 21.30
C SER A 120 -7.07 11.49 20.55
N ALA A 121 -5.95 11.96 20.02
CA ALA A 121 -5.85 13.21 19.27
C ALA A 121 -4.83 13.09 18.12
N CYS A 122 -5.34 13.18 16.88
CA CYS A 122 -4.51 13.19 15.69
C CYS A 122 -3.74 14.50 15.58
N VAL A 123 -2.55 14.44 14.97
CA VAL A 123 -1.75 15.63 14.69
C VAL A 123 -2.34 16.38 13.49
N GLU A 124 -2.43 17.71 13.60
CA GLU A 124 -2.94 18.60 12.54
C GLU A 124 -1.81 19.12 11.62
N ASN A 125 -0.95 18.21 11.16
CA ASN A 125 0.15 18.53 10.22
C ASN A 125 -0.20 18.22 8.76
N GLY A 126 -1.40 17.70 8.50
CA GLY A 126 -1.87 17.31 7.18
C GLY A 126 -1.44 15.93 6.72
N ASN A 127 -0.58 15.18 7.45
CA ASN A 127 -0.21 13.81 7.08
C ASN A 127 -1.32 12.80 7.37
N VAL A 128 -2.08 13.05 8.43
CA VAL A 128 -3.21 12.23 8.87
C VAL A 128 -4.42 13.11 9.13
N PHE A 129 -5.60 12.49 9.17
CA PHE A 129 -6.83 13.14 9.58
C PHE A 129 -7.63 12.25 10.53
N LYS A 130 -8.49 12.86 11.35
CA LYS A 130 -9.30 12.12 12.33
C LYS A 130 -10.40 11.31 11.63
N ASN A 131 -10.52 10.04 12.00
CA ASN A 131 -11.71 9.27 11.73
C ASN A 131 -12.86 9.77 12.62
N LYS A 132 -13.89 10.32 12.00
CA LYS A 132 -15.02 10.95 12.72
C LYS A 132 -16.08 9.96 13.18
N ASN A 133 -15.90 8.66 12.96
CA ASN A 133 -16.77 7.65 13.53
C ASN A 133 -16.80 7.76 15.07
N SER A 134 -17.95 7.56 15.70
CA SER A 134 -18.11 7.65 17.16
C SER A 134 -17.44 6.49 17.91
N SER A 135 -17.18 5.37 17.23
CA SER A 135 -16.51 4.19 17.77
C SER A 135 -15.58 3.59 16.72
N PRO A 136 -14.48 4.28 16.36
CA PRO A 136 -13.54 3.78 15.37
C PRO A 136 -12.91 2.48 15.86
N THR A 137 -12.58 1.60 14.91
CA THR A 137 -11.79 0.40 15.21
C THR A 137 -10.43 0.83 15.74
N LEU A 138 -9.91 0.09 16.74
CA LEU A 138 -8.60 0.37 17.31
C LEU A 138 -7.53 0.48 16.22
N GLY A 139 -6.75 1.56 16.25
CA GLY A 139 -5.71 1.83 15.26
C GLY A 139 -6.19 2.53 14.00
N THR A 140 -7.47 2.91 13.94
CA THR A 140 -8.07 3.69 12.86
C THR A 140 -8.61 5.04 13.33
N GLU A 141 -8.23 5.49 14.53
CA GLU A 141 -8.63 6.79 15.07
C GLU A 141 -8.11 7.96 14.23
N CYS A 142 -6.91 7.79 13.67
CA CYS A 142 -6.32 8.66 12.66
C CYS A 142 -6.15 7.83 11.38
N ILE A 143 -6.49 8.44 10.25
CA ILE A 143 -6.35 7.83 8.92
C ILE A 143 -5.24 8.56 8.18
N LEU A 144 -4.35 7.79 7.55
CA LEU A 144 -3.28 8.34 6.71
C LEU A 144 -3.88 8.99 5.47
N CYS A 145 -3.32 10.11 5.02
CA CYS A 145 -3.82 10.75 3.80
C CYS A 145 -3.67 9.87 2.56
N SER A 146 -2.70 8.94 2.52
CA SER A 146 -2.54 7.96 1.44
C SER A 146 -3.43 6.71 1.57
N ASP A 147 -4.12 6.51 2.71
CA ASP A 147 -4.92 5.30 2.97
C ASP A 147 -6.29 5.38 2.27
N ASP A 148 -6.35 4.98 1.00
CA ASP A 148 -7.55 4.95 0.17
C ASP A 148 -8.56 3.84 0.56
N THR A 149 -8.09 2.87 1.36
CA THR A 149 -8.94 1.84 1.97
C THR A 149 -9.68 2.44 3.16
N GLY A 150 -8.97 3.16 4.03
CA GLY A 150 -9.51 3.89 5.16
C GLY A 150 -10.24 3.01 6.17
N SER A 151 -11.10 3.63 6.98
CA SER A 151 -11.95 2.94 7.94
C SER A 151 -13.25 3.70 8.16
N ASN A 152 -14.34 2.99 8.41
CA ASN A 152 -15.66 3.58 8.70
C ASN A 152 -16.10 4.66 7.67
N ASN A 153 -15.84 4.41 6.38
CA ASN A 153 -16.09 5.35 5.27
C ASN A 153 -15.29 6.66 5.33
N ASN A 154 -14.31 6.78 6.22
CA ASN A 154 -13.31 7.84 6.22
C ASN A 154 -12.07 7.31 5.48
N LYS A 155 -11.77 7.90 4.32
CA LYS A 155 -10.72 7.43 3.40
C LYS A 155 -9.78 8.57 3.02
N GLY A 156 -8.51 8.25 2.88
CA GLY A 156 -7.52 9.07 2.18
C GLY A 156 -7.66 8.95 0.66
N VAL A 157 -6.64 9.43 -0.04
CA VAL A 157 -6.50 9.39 -1.49
C VAL A 157 -5.18 8.70 -1.80
N ALA A 158 -5.19 7.68 -2.65
CA ALA A 158 -3.97 6.97 -3.03
C ALA A 158 -2.86 7.94 -3.48
N ASN A 159 -1.64 7.72 -3.01
CA ASN A 159 -0.46 8.55 -3.28
C ASN A 159 -0.55 10.01 -2.79
N CYS A 160 -1.48 10.32 -1.88
CA CYS A 160 -1.58 11.64 -1.27
C CYS A 160 -0.65 11.77 -0.07
N ALA A 161 0.24 12.77 -0.09
CA ALA A 161 1.16 13.06 1.00
C ALA A 161 0.48 13.85 2.13
N THR A 162 -0.30 14.86 1.77
CA THR A 162 -1.05 15.67 2.74
C THR A 162 -2.48 15.93 2.29
N CYS A 163 -3.41 16.00 3.24
CA CYS A 163 -4.83 16.15 2.95
C CYS A 163 -5.57 17.00 3.99
N THR A 164 -6.78 17.40 3.65
CA THR A 164 -7.76 18.00 4.56
C THR A 164 -8.86 17.00 4.84
N ALA A 165 -9.24 16.86 6.12
CA ALA A 165 -10.32 15.97 6.53
C ALA A 165 -11.62 16.24 5.76
N PRO A 166 -12.44 15.21 5.48
CA PRO A 166 -13.77 15.42 4.91
C PRO A 166 -14.60 16.35 5.81
N SER A 167 -15.46 17.18 5.23
CA SER A 167 -16.32 18.10 5.99
C SER A 167 -17.43 17.36 6.74
N ALA A 168 -18.01 16.33 6.13
CA ALA A 168 -19.00 15.45 6.74
C ALA A 168 -18.37 14.46 7.75
N ASP A 169 -19.21 13.68 8.43
CA ASP A 169 -18.78 12.65 9.41
C ASP A 169 -18.13 11.42 8.77
N SER A 170 -18.27 11.30 7.45
CA SER A 170 -17.56 10.32 6.63
C SER A 170 -17.30 10.90 5.24
N GLY A 171 -16.34 10.33 4.53
CA GLY A 171 -16.00 10.75 3.18
C GLY A 171 -14.53 10.54 2.86
N THR A 172 -14.18 10.94 1.63
CA THR A 172 -12.80 10.96 1.16
C THR A 172 -12.17 12.30 1.51
N ALA A 173 -10.99 12.29 2.11
CA ALA A 173 -10.21 13.48 2.39
C ALA A 173 -9.83 14.21 1.09
N THR A 174 -9.72 15.54 1.15
CA THR A 174 -9.28 16.33 0.00
C THR A 174 -7.75 16.38 -0.02
N CYS A 175 -7.13 15.81 -1.05
CA CYS A 175 -5.70 15.82 -1.19
C CYS A 175 -5.18 17.25 -1.46
N LYS A 176 -4.06 17.61 -0.83
CA LYS A 176 -3.39 18.91 -0.95
C LYS A 176 -2.04 18.81 -1.63
N THR A 177 -1.27 17.80 -1.29
CA THR A 177 0.00 17.49 -1.97
C THR A 177 0.10 15.99 -2.20
N CYS A 178 0.68 15.61 -3.32
CA CYS A 178 0.94 14.21 -3.64
C CYS A 178 2.34 13.80 -3.17
N LEU A 179 2.54 12.49 -3.03
CA LEU A 179 3.86 11.90 -2.82
C LEU A 179 4.80 12.19 -3.99
N PRO A 180 6.14 12.06 -3.80
CA PRO A 180 7.09 12.17 -4.90
C PRO A 180 6.70 11.30 -6.09
N GLU A 181 6.97 11.77 -7.31
CA GLU A 181 6.55 11.13 -8.58
C GLU A 181 5.05 11.22 -8.92
N PHE A 182 4.23 11.93 -8.15
CA PHE A 182 2.82 12.14 -8.45
C PHE A 182 2.44 13.62 -8.53
N ALA A 183 1.53 13.95 -9.44
CA ALA A 183 0.94 15.27 -9.62
C ALA A 183 -0.52 15.28 -9.19
N LEU A 184 -0.96 16.38 -8.56
CA LEU A 184 -2.33 16.55 -8.09
C LEU A 184 -3.27 16.92 -9.24
N ASP A 185 -4.27 16.10 -9.51
CA ASP A 185 -5.48 16.49 -10.21
C ASP A 185 -6.53 16.95 -9.20
N GLY A 186 -6.63 18.28 -9.04
CA GLY A 186 -7.56 18.89 -8.09
C GLY A 186 -9.03 18.70 -8.44
N SER A 187 -9.37 18.43 -9.72
CA SER A 187 -10.76 18.21 -10.14
C SER A 187 -11.22 16.79 -9.79
N ALA A 188 -10.32 15.82 -9.95
CA ALA A 188 -10.57 14.42 -9.62
C ALA A 188 -10.26 14.08 -8.15
N ASN A 189 -9.64 15.00 -7.40
CA ASN A 189 -9.09 14.76 -6.06
C ASN A 189 -8.16 13.54 -6.04
N ALA A 190 -7.24 13.47 -7.00
CA ALA A 190 -6.41 12.30 -7.26
C ALA A 190 -4.93 12.68 -7.48
N CYS A 191 -4.03 11.75 -7.16
CA CYS A 191 -2.60 11.87 -7.41
C CYS A 191 -2.20 10.93 -8.54
N ILE A 192 -1.74 11.50 -9.66
CA ILE A 192 -1.47 10.79 -10.92
C ILE A 192 0.04 10.75 -11.16
N SER A 193 0.59 9.61 -11.58
CA SER A 193 2.03 9.44 -11.79
C SER A 193 2.59 10.41 -12.84
N ASN A 194 3.75 11.01 -12.54
CA ASN A 194 4.48 11.94 -13.39
C ASN A 194 5.34 11.24 -14.47
N SER A 195 5.37 9.90 -14.46
CA SER A 195 6.04 9.09 -15.49
C SER A 195 5.30 9.25 -16.81
N GLY A 196 5.74 10.22 -17.62
CA GLY A 196 5.11 10.57 -18.88
C GLY A 196 4.97 9.39 -19.85
N THR A 197 3.72 9.04 -20.14
CA THR A 197 3.30 8.87 -21.53
C THR A 197 2.17 9.85 -21.78
N GLY A 198 2.34 10.76 -22.74
CA GLY A 198 1.32 11.72 -23.13
C GLY A 198 -0.02 11.04 -23.38
N GLY A 199 -0.97 11.31 -22.50
CA GLY A 199 -2.37 10.96 -22.66
C GLY A 199 -3.16 12.24 -22.86
N ASN A 200 -3.41 12.57 -24.12
CA ASN A 200 -4.37 13.55 -24.57
C ASN A 200 -5.66 13.48 -23.69
N VAL A 201 -6.21 14.62 -23.27
CA VAL A 201 -7.48 14.75 -22.51
C VAL A 201 -8.73 14.39 -23.32
N ASN A 202 -8.64 13.35 -24.16
CA ASN A 202 -9.78 12.73 -24.80
C ASN A 202 -9.71 11.21 -24.54
N LYS A 203 -10.17 10.79 -23.37
CA LYS A 203 -10.63 9.41 -23.17
C LYS A 203 -12.12 9.41 -22.89
N SER A 204 -12.88 9.82 -23.90
CA SER A 204 -14.22 9.31 -24.11
C SER A 204 -14.11 7.77 -24.19
N GLY A 205 -14.97 7.09 -23.43
CA GLY A 205 -14.80 5.71 -23.06
C GLY A 205 -14.64 4.72 -24.21
N LEU A 206 -14.00 3.59 -23.88
CA LEU A 206 -14.32 2.32 -24.51
C LEU A 206 -14.06 1.19 -23.51
N SER A 207 -15.12 0.45 -23.25
CA SER A 207 -15.22 -0.72 -22.39
C SER A 207 -14.15 -1.78 -22.74
N THR A 208 -13.60 -2.40 -21.69
CA THR A 208 -12.59 -3.48 -21.67
C THR A 208 -13.01 -4.77 -22.43
N GLY A 209 -14.07 -4.74 -23.23
CA GLY A 209 -14.59 -5.89 -23.99
C GLY A 209 -14.04 -6.09 -25.41
N ALA A 210 -13.25 -5.15 -25.97
CA ALA A 210 -12.82 -5.23 -27.38
C ALA A 210 -11.37 -5.71 -27.61
N ILE A 211 -10.54 -5.77 -26.56
CA ILE A 211 -9.08 -6.03 -26.70
C ILE A 211 -8.75 -7.54 -26.69
N ALA A 212 -9.71 -8.42 -26.39
CA ALA A 212 -9.54 -9.87 -26.42
C ALA A 212 -9.68 -10.50 -27.83
N GLY A 213 -10.12 -9.76 -28.85
CA GLY A 213 -10.37 -10.31 -30.19
C GLY A 213 -9.16 -10.35 -31.14
N ILE A 214 -8.22 -9.42 -30.98
CA ILE A 214 -7.14 -9.23 -31.98
C ILE A 214 -6.01 -10.26 -31.79
N ALA A 215 -5.76 -10.70 -30.55
CA ALA A 215 -4.70 -11.68 -30.26
C ALA A 215 -5.00 -13.07 -30.85
N VAL A 216 -6.27 -13.49 -30.85
CA VAL A 216 -6.67 -14.82 -31.36
C VAL A 216 -6.61 -14.87 -32.89
N ALA A 217 -6.95 -13.78 -33.57
CA ALA A 217 -6.89 -13.70 -35.04
C ALA A 217 -5.46 -13.87 -35.56
N VAL A 218 -4.47 -13.27 -34.90
CA VAL A 218 -3.06 -13.40 -35.33
C VAL A 218 -2.53 -14.83 -35.15
N VAL A 219 -2.88 -15.51 -34.05
CA VAL A 219 -2.46 -16.90 -33.81
C VAL A 219 -3.05 -17.86 -34.84
N ILE A 220 -4.33 -17.67 -35.23
CA ILE A 220 -4.96 -18.49 -36.27
C ILE A 220 -4.33 -18.24 -37.65
N VAL A 221 -4.03 -16.98 -37.98
CA VAL A 221 -3.41 -16.64 -39.26
C VAL A 221 -1.99 -17.22 -39.36
N VAL A 222 -1.18 -17.08 -38.30
CA VAL A 222 0.18 -17.62 -38.28
C VAL A 222 0.16 -19.17 -38.24
N GLY A 223 -0.70 -19.77 -37.43
CA GLY A 223 -0.86 -21.23 -37.37
C GLY A 223 -1.33 -21.84 -38.69
N GLY A 224 -2.29 -21.19 -39.36
CA GLY A 224 -2.77 -21.59 -40.69
C GLY A 224 -1.69 -21.47 -41.77
N LEU A 225 -0.91 -20.38 -41.75
CA LEU A 225 0.18 -20.17 -42.72
C LEU A 225 1.28 -21.24 -42.58
N VAL A 226 1.68 -21.56 -41.34
CA VAL A 226 2.70 -22.58 -41.05
C VAL A 226 2.19 -23.98 -41.42
N GLY A 227 0.92 -24.30 -41.13
CA GLY A 227 0.30 -25.56 -41.52
C GLY A 227 0.22 -25.74 -43.04
N PHE A 228 -0.17 -24.68 -43.76
CA PHE A 228 -0.23 -24.70 -45.22
C PHE A 228 1.16 -24.85 -45.86
N LEU A 229 2.18 -24.18 -45.33
CA LEU A 229 3.56 -24.34 -45.80
C LEU A 229 4.12 -25.74 -45.51
N CYS A 230 3.83 -26.33 -44.35
CA CYS A 230 4.22 -27.72 -44.05
C CYS A 230 3.56 -28.72 -44.99
N TRP A 231 2.25 -28.60 -45.25
CA TRP A 231 1.56 -29.42 -46.24
C TRP A 231 2.21 -29.24 -47.61
N TRP A 232 2.34 -28.00 -48.08
CA TRP A 232 2.84 -27.70 -49.42
C TRP A 232 4.23 -28.28 -49.67
N PHE A 233 5.16 -28.18 -48.71
CA PHE A 233 6.50 -28.77 -48.86
C PHE A 233 6.51 -30.30 -48.76
N LEU A 234 5.67 -30.91 -47.91
CA LEU A 234 5.64 -32.36 -47.73
C LEU A 234 4.88 -33.10 -48.85
N CYS A 235 3.79 -32.53 -49.35
CA CYS A 235 2.94 -33.20 -50.37
C CYS A 235 3.35 -32.88 -51.81
N ARG A 236 4.10 -31.80 -52.06
CA ARG A 236 4.56 -31.46 -53.42
C ARG A 236 5.89 -32.11 -53.80
N GLY A 237 6.58 -32.76 -52.87
CA GLY A 237 7.80 -33.55 -53.14
C GLY A 237 7.54 -34.96 -53.66
N LYS A 238 6.28 -35.33 -53.93
CA LYS A 238 5.91 -36.66 -54.43
C LYS A 238 4.96 -36.58 -55.61
N ALA A 239 5.37 -35.82 -56.62
CA ALA A 239 4.93 -35.89 -58.00
C ALA A 239 6.16 -35.77 -58.90
#